data_AF-A0A6P8RLY3-F1
#
_entry.id   AF-A0A6P8RLY3-F1
#
_cell.length_a   1.000
_cell.length_b   1.000
_cell.length_c   1.000
_cell.angle_alpha   90.00
_cell.angle_beta   90.00
_cell.angle_gamma   90.00
#
_symmetry.space_group_name_H-M   'P 1'
#
loop_
_entity.id
_entity.type
_entity.pdbx_description
1 polymer ?
#
loop_
_entity_poly.entity_id
_entity_poly.type
_entity_poly.pdbx_seq_one_letter_code
_entity_poly.pdbx_strand_id
1 'polypeptide(L)'
;MLGRILLLAFTLATQAHSELCSSNISTNAIKVRISLKTALGSEAYTWNTNEEYLFKSMIAFALRSVESQSQYQASDVVICNNTERVSFSFTVKNQDGSIVQSREIELAVRRNRNRINGAFLLNDKTLEFLEIPPTLSPTTESPSSSWLIVFGVVFGLAVFGIIFLIVSGVRQRRRKTRQPEITEEYEVRMETVTTMENGIACDTFYSKGGQTNEAYVQDKDTLTPL
;
A
#
# COMPACT_ATOMS: atom_id res chain seq x y z
N MET A 1 -20.57 23.95 61.23
CA MET A 1 -19.18 23.49 61.48
C MET A 1 -18.81 22.23 60.70
N LEU A 2 -19.76 21.34 60.36
CA LEU A 2 -19.52 20.15 59.52
C LEU A 2 -18.98 20.45 58.11
N GLY A 3 -19.47 21.48 57.43
CA GLY A 3 -19.06 21.80 56.06
C GLY A 3 -17.58 22.20 55.91
N ARG A 4 -16.98 22.79 56.95
CA ARG A 4 -15.55 23.11 56.98
C ARG A 4 -14.67 21.87 57.19
N ILE A 5 -15.16 20.89 57.95
CA ILE A 5 -14.47 19.61 58.20
C ILE A 5 -14.51 18.74 56.92
N LEU A 6 -15.63 18.76 56.19
CA LEU A 6 -15.75 18.03 54.92
C LEU A 6 -14.84 18.62 53.83
N LEU A 7 -14.73 19.95 53.75
CA LEU A 7 -13.81 20.63 52.83
C LEU A 7 -12.34 20.34 53.14
N LEU A 8 -11.96 20.28 54.42
CA LEU A 8 -10.61 19.90 54.85
C LEU A 8 -10.30 18.43 54.49
N ALA A 9 -11.24 17.51 54.69
CA ALA A 9 -11.06 16.10 54.32
C ALA A 9 -10.89 15.90 52.79
N PHE A 10 -11.63 16.66 51.98
CA PHE A 10 -11.45 16.62 50.52
C PHE A 10 -10.10 17.19 50.07
N THR A 11 -9.58 18.23 50.74
CA THR A 11 -8.24 18.76 50.42
C THR A 11 -7.09 17.81 50.81
N LEU A 12 -7.27 17.00 51.87
CA LEU A 12 -6.32 15.96 52.26
C LEU A 12 -6.32 14.76 51.28
N ALA A 13 -7.49 14.36 50.77
CA ALA A 13 -7.59 13.28 49.78
C ALA A 13 -6.94 13.63 48.43
N THR A 14 -6.99 14.90 48.03
CA THR A 14 -6.30 15.40 46.82
C THR A 14 -4.78 15.45 46.99
N GLN A 15 -4.26 15.62 48.21
CA GLN A 15 -2.82 15.61 48.48
C GLN A 15 -2.24 14.19 48.58
N ALA A 16 -3.02 13.22 49.05
CA ALA A 16 -2.56 11.82 49.16
C ALA A 16 -2.23 11.18 47.80
N HIS A 17 -2.92 11.57 46.72
CA HIS A 17 -2.61 11.07 45.37
C HIS A 17 -1.33 11.70 44.78
N SER A 18 -0.98 12.93 45.18
CA SER A 18 0.27 13.57 44.75
C SER A 18 1.51 13.07 45.52
N GLU A 19 1.34 12.58 46.74
CA GLU A 19 2.48 12.06 47.54
C GLU A 19 2.96 10.68 47.07
N LEU A 20 2.11 9.90 46.40
CA LEU A 20 2.52 8.59 45.89
C LEU A 20 3.51 8.66 44.72
N CYS A 21 3.77 9.86 44.18
CA CYS A 21 4.75 10.15 43.12
C CYS A 21 6.01 10.86 43.66
N SER A 22 6.27 10.76 44.98
CA SER A 22 7.40 11.42 45.63
C SER A 22 8.74 10.80 45.24
N SER A 23 9.59 11.63 44.60
CA SER A 23 11.05 11.61 44.41
C SER A 23 11.79 10.31 44.02
N ASN A 24 11.50 9.15 44.59
CA ASN A 24 12.13 7.87 44.21
C ASN A 24 11.53 7.26 42.93
N ILE A 25 10.34 7.72 42.54
CA ILE A 25 9.66 7.22 41.34
C ILE A 25 10.25 7.83 40.07
N SER A 26 10.85 9.02 40.13
CA SER A 26 11.33 9.71 38.93
C SER A 26 12.49 9.02 38.21
N THR A 27 13.28 8.18 38.89
CA THR A 27 14.41 7.46 38.28
C THR A 27 13.98 6.24 37.49
N ASN A 28 12.90 5.56 37.92
CA ASN A 28 12.38 4.35 37.28
C ASN A 28 11.03 4.57 36.58
N ALA A 29 10.65 5.83 36.33
CA ALA A 29 9.38 6.17 35.71
C ALA A 29 9.55 6.38 34.21
N ILE A 30 8.76 5.65 33.43
CA ILE A 30 8.75 5.78 31.97
C ILE A 30 7.71 6.82 31.59
N LYS A 31 8.12 7.81 30.80
CA LYS A 31 7.22 8.84 30.27
C LYS A 31 6.58 8.38 28.96
N VAL A 32 5.25 8.50 28.92
CA VAL A 32 4.40 8.14 27.78
C VAL A 32 3.78 9.38 27.16
N ARG A 33 3.71 9.40 25.84
CA ARG A 33 3.00 10.42 25.06
C ARG A 33 2.02 9.76 24.12
N ILE A 34 0.77 10.24 24.15
CA ILE A 34 -0.30 9.70 23.33
C ILE A 34 -0.83 10.79 22.40
N SER A 35 -0.86 10.51 21.11
CA SER A 35 -1.37 11.40 20.07
C SER A 35 -2.66 10.84 19.46
N LEU A 36 -3.75 10.88 20.23
CA LEU A 36 -5.06 10.32 19.84
C LEU A 36 -5.63 10.95 18.57
N LYS A 37 -5.67 12.29 18.50
CA LYS A 37 -6.21 13.02 17.33
C LYS A 37 -5.39 12.77 16.07
N THR A 38 -4.07 12.59 16.19
CA THR A 38 -3.20 12.28 15.05
C THR A 38 -3.45 10.87 14.51
N ALA A 39 -3.76 9.92 15.40
CA ALA A 39 -4.01 8.53 15.02
C ALA A 39 -5.41 8.31 14.43
N LEU A 40 -6.43 8.87 15.08
CA LEU A 40 -7.84 8.53 14.87
C LEU A 40 -8.67 9.66 14.24
N GLY A 41 -8.08 10.85 14.06
CA GLY A 41 -8.76 11.99 13.46
C GLY A 41 -10.02 12.40 14.24
N SER A 42 -11.16 12.41 13.55
CA SER A 42 -12.48 12.75 14.11
C SER A 42 -13.10 11.67 14.99
N GLU A 43 -12.62 10.43 14.91
CA GLU A 43 -13.11 9.29 15.69
C GLU A 43 -12.27 9.07 16.97
N ALA A 44 -11.45 10.05 17.35
CA ALA A 44 -10.61 9.97 18.54
C ALA A 44 -11.47 9.90 19.81
N TYR A 45 -11.30 8.82 20.57
CA TYR A 45 -11.91 8.66 21.89
C TYR A 45 -11.26 9.60 22.91
N THR A 46 -11.97 9.83 24.01
CA THR A 46 -11.47 10.63 25.14
C THR A 46 -10.69 9.75 26.10
N TRP A 47 -9.49 10.17 26.49
CA TRP A 47 -8.72 9.49 27.53
C TRP A 47 -9.38 9.66 28.91
N ASN A 48 -10.08 8.63 29.37
CA ASN A 48 -10.83 8.61 30.63
C ASN A 48 -10.26 7.56 31.60
N THR A 49 -10.91 7.38 32.75
CA THR A 49 -10.50 6.40 33.78
C THR A 49 -10.52 4.95 33.29
N ASN A 50 -11.38 4.62 32.31
CA ASN A 50 -11.47 3.28 31.75
C ASN A 50 -10.27 3.00 30.83
N GLU A 51 -9.90 3.98 29.99
CA GLU A 51 -8.69 3.91 29.17
C GLU A 51 -7.43 3.84 30.02
N GLU A 52 -7.40 4.58 31.12
CA GLU A 52 -6.32 4.51 32.10
C GLU A 52 -6.23 3.10 32.74
N TYR A 53 -7.36 2.52 33.13
CA TYR A 53 -7.40 1.15 33.66
C TYR A 53 -6.97 0.10 32.63
N LEU A 54 -7.41 0.26 31.37
CA LEU A 54 -6.98 -0.59 30.26
C LEU A 54 -5.46 -0.49 30.07
N PHE A 55 -4.90 0.72 30.14
CA PHE A 55 -3.46 0.94 30.03
C PHE A 55 -2.70 0.24 31.15
N LYS A 56 -3.11 0.43 32.41
CA LYS A 56 -2.52 -0.25 33.57
C LYS A 56 -2.57 -1.76 33.41
N SER A 57 -3.70 -2.29 32.94
CA SER A 57 -3.90 -3.72 32.69
C SER A 57 -2.98 -4.25 31.59
N MET A 58 -2.78 -3.49 30.50
CA MET A 58 -1.88 -3.87 29.41
C MET A 58 -0.41 -3.85 29.83
N ILE A 59 0.00 -2.90 30.68
CA ILE A 59 1.35 -2.86 31.25
C ILE A 59 1.58 -4.04 32.21
N ALA A 60 0.63 -4.31 33.11
CA ALA A 60 0.69 -5.46 34.00
C ALA A 60 0.76 -6.78 33.21
N PHE A 61 -0.05 -6.90 32.15
CA PHE A 61 0.01 -8.02 31.22
C PHE A 61 1.39 -8.16 30.56
N ALA A 62 1.97 -7.05 30.08
CA ALA A 62 3.28 -7.04 29.44
C ALA A 62 4.38 -7.55 30.39
N LEU A 63 4.35 -7.14 31.66
CA LEU A 63 5.30 -7.61 32.67
C LEU A 63 5.15 -9.10 32.95
N ARG A 64 3.92 -9.59 33.13
CA ARG A 64 3.63 -11.03 33.30
C ARG A 64 4.12 -11.89 32.13
N SER A 65 4.19 -11.32 30.93
CA SER A 65 4.68 -12.07 29.75
C SER A 65 6.20 -12.26 29.73
N VAL A 66 6.95 -11.40 30.43
CA VAL A 66 8.40 -11.51 30.57
C VAL A 66 8.75 -12.36 31.79
N GLU A 67 8.01 -12.17 32.88
CA GLU A 67 8.18 -12.90 34.11
C GLU A 67 6.91 -13.70 34.43
N SER A 68 6.89 -14.96 33.99
CA SER A 68 5.70 -15.82 34.09
C SER A 68 5.25 -16.16 35.52
N GLN A 69 6.09 -15.90 36.52
CA GLN A 69 5.81 -16.24 37.92
C GLN A 69 5.25 -15.07 38.74
N SER A 70 5.34 -13.83 38.25
CA SER A 70 4.84 -12.65 38.96
C SER A 70 3.36 -12.40 38.66
N GLN A 71 2.60 -11.99 39.68
CA GLN A 71 1.16 -11.74 39.55
C GLN A 71 0.83 -10.25 39.48
N TYR A 72 1.58 -9.46 38.70
CA TYR A 72 1.35 -8.01 38.57
C TYR A 72 -0.09 -7.66 38.22
N GLN A 73 -0.76 -6.80 38.98
CA GLN A 73 -2.12 -6.35 38.74
C GLN A 73 -2.14 -4.91 38.21
N ALA A 74 -3.30 -4.48 37.69
CA ALA A 74 -3.48 -3.10 37.24
C ALA A 74 -3.28 -2.08 38.38
N SER A 75 -3.52 -2.46 39.64
CA SER A 75 -3.27 -1.64 40.83
C SER A 75 -1.79 -1.31 41.06
N ASP A 76 -0.91 -2.18 40.57
CA ASP A 76 0.54 -2.10 40.83
C ASP A 76 1.20 -1.07 39.92
N VAL A 77 0.50 -0.70 38.83
CA VAL A 77 0.90 0.33 37.88
C VAL A 77 0.38 1.69 38.36
N VAL A 78 1.30 2.53 38.81
CA VAL A 78 1.00 3.89 39.29
C VAL A 78 1.27 4.88 38.16
N ILE A 79 0.29 5.73 37.89
CA ILE A 79 0.39 6.81 36.90
C ILE A 79 0.53 8.15 37.63
N CYS A 80 1.48 8.95 37.18
CA CYS A 80 1.88 10.23 37.74
C CYS A 80 1.89 11.30 36.64
N ASN A 81 1.68 12.56 37.03
CA ASN A 81 1.82 13.73 36.14
C ASN A 81 0.97 13.65 34.86
N ASN A 82 -0.33 13.35 34.99
CA ASN A 82 -1.24 13.33 33.85
C ASN A 82 -1.52 14.76 33.34
N THR A 83 -1.36 14.99 32.04
CA THR A 83 -1.64 16.27 31.39
C THR A 83 -2.85 16.18 30.47
N GLU A 84 -3.44 17.33 30.13
CA GLU A 84 -4.59 17.42 29.21
C GLU A 84 -4.28 16.87 27.81
N ARG A 85 -3.01 16.94 27.36
CA ARG A 85 -2.55 16.34 26.10
C ARG A 85 -2.26 14.84 26.20
N VAL A 86 -2.70 14.18 27.27
CA VAL A 86 -2.47 12.75 27.53
C VAL A 86 -0.98 12.41 27.50
N SER A 87 -0.21 13.15 28.29
CA SER A 87 1.15 12.76 28.65
C SER A 87 1.18 12.42 30.13
N PHE A 88 1.72 11.27 30.47
CA PHE A 88 1.89 10.88 31.86
C PHE A 88 3.16 10.04 32.01
N SER A 89 3.65 9.98 33.24
CA SER A 89 4.72 9.07 33.61
C SER A 89 4.12 7.91 34.39
N PHE A 90 4.57 6.69 34.16
CA PHE A 90 4.13 5.55 34.95
C PHE A 90 5.32 4.80 35.55
N THR A 91 5.05 4.17 36.67
CA THR A 91 5.99 3.28 37.36
C THR A 91 5.24 2.04 37.80
N VAL A 92 5.97 0.97 38.10
CA VAL A 92 5.38 -0.29 38.55
C VAL A 92 5.98 -0.69 39.88
N LYS A 93 5.10 -1.01 40.82
CA LYS A 93 5.48 -1.57 42.13
C LYS A 93 5.41 -3.09 42.06
N ASN A 94 6.35 -3.74 42.72
CA ASN A 94 6.27 -5.17 42.98
C ASN A 94 5.34 -5.44 44.18
N GLN A 95 4.98 -6.70 44.40
CA GLN A 95 4.16 -7.15 45.52
C GLN A 95 4.79 -6.78 46.88
N ASP A 96 6.11 -6.75 46.94
CA ASP A 96 6.89 -6.37 48.13
C ASP A 96 6.94 -4.85 48.36
N GLY A 97 6.30 -4.06 47.49
CA GLY A 97 6.31 -2.60 47.54
C GLY A 97 7.58 -1.95 46.97
N SER A 98 8.56 -2.75 46.53
CA SER A 98 9.75 -2.27 45.80
C SER A 98 9.38 -1.79 44.40
N ILE A 99 10.15 -0.85 43.84
CA ILE A 99 9.92 -0.32 42.50
C ILE A 99 10.65 -1.22 41.49
N VAL A 100 9.94 -1.65 40.45
CA VAL A 100 10.51 -2.42 39.34
C VAL A 100 11.49 -1.54 38.56
N GLN A 101 12.63 -2.12 38.14
CA GLN A 101 13.64 -1.36 37.40
C GLN A 101 13.13 -0.97 36.00
N SER A 102 13.47 0.23 35.51
CA SER A 102 13.08 0.68 34.16
C SER A 102 13.42 -0.34 33.09
N ARG A 103 14.62 -0.95 33.15
CA ARG A 103 15.09 -1.92 32.15
C ARG A 103 14.14 -3.11 31.97
N GLU A 104 13.55 -3.61 33.04
CA GLU A 104 12.61 -4.73 32.98
C GLU A 104 11.27 -4.30 32.36
N ILE A 105 10.80 -3.11 32.74
CA ILE A 105 9.59 -2.49 32.17
C ILE A 105 9.79 -2.23 30.67
N GLU A 106 10.95 -1.70 30.28
CA GLU A 106 11.32 -1.45 28.89
C GLU A 106 11.31 -2.73 28.05
N LEU A 107 11.91 -3.81 28.55
CA LEU A 107 11.93 -5.11 27.88
C LEU A 107 10.51 -5.67 27.72
N ALA A 108 9.68 -5.58 28.76
CA ALA A 108 8.29 -6.03 28.74
C ALA A 108 7.43 -5.26 27.74
N VAL A 109 7.52 -3.93 27.76
CA VAL A 109 6.81 -3.05 26.83
C VAL A 109 7.31 -3.27 25.40
N ARG A 110 8.63 -3.40 25.19
CA ARG A 110 9.20 -3.65 23.86
C ARG A 110 8.72 -4.97 23.26
N ARG A 111 8.62 -6.03 24.06
CA ARG A 111 8.16 -7.35 23.60
C ARG A 111 6.68 -7.35 23.22
N ASN A 112 5.85 -6.57 23.92
CA ASN A 112 4.40 -6.51 23.72
C ASN A 112 3.94 -5.24 23.01
N ARG A 113 4.86 -4.44 22.45
CA ARG A 113 4.59 -3.13 21.83
C ARG A 113 3.44 -3.20 20.83
N ASN A 114 3.48 -4.18 19.93
CA ASN A 114 2.44 -4.39 18.93
C ASN A 114 1.05 -4.65 19.54
N ARG A 115 0.97 -5.43 20.63
CA ARG A 115 -0.29 -5.73 21.31
C ARG A 115 -0.82 -4.54 22.08
N ILE A 116 0.06 -3.78 22.73
CA ILE A 116 -0.31 -2.55 23.45
C ILE A 116 -0.84 -1.52 22.45
N ASN A 117 -0.09 -1.26 21.38
CA ASN A 117 -0.50 -0.39 20.28
C ASN A 117 -1.86 -0.82 19.70
N GLY A 118 -2.02 -2.11 19.39
CA GLY A 118 -3.26 -2.66 18.85
C GLY A 118 -4.47 -2.51 19.77
N ALA A 119 -4.28 -2.63 21.09
CA ALA A 119 -5.37 -2.46 22.07
C ALA A 119 -5.94 -1.02 22.08
N PHE A 120 -5.12 -0.03 21.75
CA PHE A 120 -5.52 1.39 21.70
C PHE A 120 -5.77 1.90 20.27
N LEU A 121 -5.65 1.05 19.25
CA LEU A 121 -5.70 1.45 17.84
C LEU A 121 -4.63 2.53 17.51
N LEU A 122 -3.47 2.45 18.18
CA LEU A 122 -2.36 3.37 18.02
C LEU A 122 -1.19 2.68 17.32
N ASN A 123 -0.25 3.49 16.83
CA ASN A 123 0.99 3.04 16.20
C ASN A 123 2.20 3.52 17.01
N ASP A 124 3.40 3.01 16.69
CA ASP A 124 4.66 3.38 17.36
C ASP A 124 4.98 4.89 17.34
N LYS A 125 4.39 5.63 16.38
CA LYS A 125 4.53 7.09 16.26
C LYS A 125 3.50 7.87 17.08
N THR A 126 2.36 7.25 17.41
CA THR A 126 1.25 7.93 18.11
C THR A 126 1.18 7.52 19.57
N LEU A 127 1.73 6.36 19.93
CA LEU A 127 2.00 5.93 21.30
C LEU A 127 3.53 5.83 21.50
N GLU A 128 4.09 6.90 22.05
CA GLU A 128 5.53 7.01 22.28
C GLU A 128 5.86 6.74 23.75
N PHE A 129 6.89 5.91 23.95
CA PHE A 129 7.55 5.70 25.23
C PHE A 129 8.92 6.36 25.11
N LEU A 130 9.18 7.45 25.83
CA LEU A 130 10.35 8.31 25.56
C LEU A 130 11.70 7.59 25.72
N GLU A 131 11.77 6.58 26.58
CA GLU A 131 12.99 5.81 26.85
C GLU A 131 13.09 4.55 25.99
N ILE A 132 12.03 4.16 25.29
CA ILE A 132 11.97 2.91 24.52
C ILE A 132 11.89 3.24 23.03
N PRO A 133 12.96 3.00 22.25
CA PRO A 133 12.92 3.24 20.81
C PRO A 133 11.79 2.43 20.16
N PRO A 134 11.18 2.93 19.07
CA PRO A 134 10.13 2.23 18.34
C PRO A 134 10.60 0.83 17.92
N THR A 135 9.66 -0.12 17.90
CA THR A 135 9.98 -1.42 17.31
C THR A 135 10.22 -1.22 15.83
N LEU A 136 11.26 -1.86 15.28
CA LEU A 136 11.52 -1.81 13.84
C LEU A 136 10.22 -2.21 13.15
N SER A 137 9.65 -1.27 12.40
CA SER A 137 8.36 -1.43 11.73
C SER A 137 8.34 -2.76 10.99
N PRO A 138 7.26 -3.55 11.08
CA PRO A 138 7.15 -4.74 10.24
C PRO A 138 7.41 -4.29 8.80
N THR A 139 8.30 -5.01 8.09
CA THR A 139 8.63 -4.74 6.70
C THR A 139 7.32 -4.64 5.93
N THR A 140 6.89 -3.42 5.63
CA THR A 140 5.78 -3.19 4.71
C THR A 140 6.26 -3.80 3.41
N GLU A 141 5.70 -4.95 3.03
CA GLU A 141 5.98 -5.51 1.72
C GLU A 141 5.66 -4.41 0.71
N SER A 142 6.73 -3.90 0.09
CA SER A 142 6.61 -2.81 -0.87
C SER A 142 5.64 -3.24 -1.96
N PRO A 143 4.76 -2.35 -2.47
CA PRO A 143 3.82 -2.66 -3.53
C PRO A 143 4.49 -2.80 -4.91
N SER A 144 5.64 -3.49 -4.99
CA SER A 144 6.34 -3.82 -6.24
C SER A 144 5.56 -4.84 -7.07
N SER A 145 4.61 -5.57 -6.47
CA SER A 145 3.75 -6.52 -7.17
C SER A 145 2.76 -5.84 -8.13
N SER A 146 2.30 -4.61 -7.83
CA SER A 146 1.30 -3.92 -8.65
C SER A 146 1.82 -3.57 -10.06
N TRP A 147 3.09 -3.21 -10.20
CA TRP A 147 3.66 -2.86 -11.50
C TRP A 147 3.86 -4.08 -12.41
N LEU A 148 4.18 -5.25 -11.84
CA LEU A 148 4.29 -6.51 -12.58
C LEU A 148 2.96 -6.94 -13.21
N ILE A 149 1.85 -6.68 -12.54
CA ILE A 149 0.50 -6.97 -13.08
C ILE A 149 0.24 -6.07 -14.30
N VAL A 150 0.52 -4.78 -14.21
CA VAL A 150 0.35 -3.83 -15.32
C VAL A 150 1.25 -4.22 -16.50
N PHE A 151 2.53 -4.54 -16.23
CA PHE A 151 3.46 -5.00 -17.25
C PHE A 151 2.98 -6.28 -17.95
N GLY A 152 2.49 -7.26 -17.17
CA GLY A 152 1.98 -8.52 -17.71
C GLY A 152 0.78 -8.35 -18.63
N VAL A 153 -0.17 -7.47 -18.29
CA VAL A 153 -1.34 -7.18 -19.13
C VAL A 153 -0.94 -6.51 -20.44
N VAL A 154 -0.07 -5.49 -20.38
CA VAL A 154 0.40 -4.76 -21.56
C VAL A 154 1.18 -5.69 -22.50
N PHE A 155 2.09 -6.50 -21.95
CA PHE A 155 2.85 -7.47 -22.73
C PHE A 155 1.95 -8.54 -23.34
N GLY A 156 0.95 -9.02 -22.58
CA GLY A 156 -0.06 -9.96 -23.09
C GLY A 156 -0.82 -9.42 -24.30
N LEU A 157 -1.37 -8.21 -24.20
CA LEU A 157 -2.09 -7.56 -25.31
C LEU A 157 -1.20 -7.34 -26.53
N ALA A 158 0.06 -6.95 -26.33
CA ALA A 158 1.02 -6.79 -27.41
C ALA A 158 1.28 -8.12 -28.15
N VAL A 159 1.52 -9.21 -27.41
CA VAL A 159 1.75 -10.53 -27.98
C VAL A 159 0.51 -11.04 -28.73
N PHE A 160 -0.69 -10.92 -28.14
CA PHE A 160 -1.93 -11.29 -28.82
C PHE A 160 -2.16 -10.47 -30.09
N GLY A 161 -1.89 -9.16 -30.06
CA GLY A 161 -1.95 -8.29 -31.24
C GLY A 161 -1.01 -8.74 -32.35
N ILE A 162 0.25 -9.06 -32.02
CA ILE A 162 1.24 -9.55 -33.00
C ILE A 162 0.80 -10.88 -33.61
N ILE A 163 0.35 -11.85 -32.80
CA ILE A 163 -0.12 -13.15 -33.29
C ILE A 163 -1.33 -12.96 -34.22
N PHE A 164 -2.29 -12.11 -33.84
CA PHE A 164 -3.47 -11.84 -34.66
C PHE A 164 -3.10 -11.22 -36.01
N LEU A 165 -2.14 -10.29 -36.05
CA LEU A 165 -1.64 -9.69 -37.28
C LEU A 165 -0.94 -10.72 -38.19
N ILE A 166 -0.11 -11.60 -37.63
CA ILE A 166 0.56 -12.67 -38.39
C ILE A 166 -0.47 -13.63 -39.00
N VAL A 167 -1.42 -14.12 -38.19
CA VAL A 167 -2.46 -15.06 -38.66
C VAL A 167 -3.35 -14.40 -39.72
N SER A 168 -3.76 -13.15 -39.50
CA SER A 168 -4.57 -12.39 -40.45
C SER A 168 -3.83 -12.15 -41.76
N GLY A 169 -2.55 -11.76 -41.70
CA GLY A 169 -1.71 -11.55 -42.88
C GLY A 169 -1.52 -12.83 -43.70
N VAL A 170 -1.25 -13.95 -43.03
CA VAL A 170 -1.14 -15.27 -43.70
C VAL A 170 -2.48 -15.71 -44.29
N ARG A 171 -3.59 -15.55 -43.57
CA ARG A 171 -4.93 -15.92 -44.05
C ARG A 171 -5.34 -15.07 -45.25
N GLN A 172 -5.05 -13.76 -45.23
CA GLN A 172 -5.35 -12.85 -46.32
C GLN A 172 -4.50 -13.18 -47.56
N ARG A 173 -3.21 -13.46 -47.38
CA ARG A 173 -2.33 -13.88 -48.50
C ARG A 173 -2.79 -15.20 -49.10
N ARG A 174 -3.15 -16.20 -48.27
CA ARG A 174 -3.70 -17.48 -48.73
C ARG A 174 -5.05 -17.34 -49.42
N ARG A 175 -5.91 -16.40 -49.01
CA ARG A 175 -7.17 -16.09 -49.71
C ARG A 175 -6.92 -15.46 -51.08
N LYS A 176 -5.96 -14.54 -51.19
CA LYS A 176 -5.56 -13.93 -52.47
C LYS A 176 -4.92 -14.94 -53.43
N THR A 177 -4.18 -15.94 -52.93
CA THR A 177 -3.59 -17.02 -53.77
C THR A 177 -4.60 -18.13 -54.14
N ARG A 178 -5.75 -18.21 -53.47
CA ARG A 178 -6.80 -19.23 -53.72
C ARG A 178 -8.03 -18.69 -54.48
N GLN A 179 -7.98 -17.48 -55.03
CA GLN A 179 -8.93 -17.07 -56.05
C GLN A 179 -8.45 -17.62 -57.40
N PRO A 180 -9.06 -18.69 -57.95
CA PRO A 180 -9.10 -18.83 -59.40
C PRO A 180 -10.01 -17.71 -59.91
N GLU A 181 -9.57 -17.11 -61.02
CA GLU A 181 -10.39 -16.37 -61.97
C GLU A 181 -11.79 -16.99 -62.10
N ILE A 182 -12.78 -16.37 -61.44
CA ILE A 182 -14.18 -16.56 -61.78
C ILE A 182 -14.70 -15.14 -61.97
N THR A 183 -14.72 -14.80 -63.25
CA THR A 183 -15.60 -13.90 -63.96
C THR A 183 -16.63 -13.18 -63.11
N GLU A 184 -16.61 -11.86 -63.28
CA GLU A 184 -17.65 -10.91 -62.91
C GLU A 184 -19.05 -11.47 -63.22
N GLU A 185 -19.84 -11.69 -62.17
CA GLU A 185 -21.29 -11.79 -62.28
C GLU A 185 -21.90 -11.00 -61.13
N TYR A 186 -21.88 -9.67 -61.27
CA TYR A 186 -22.93 -8.84 -60.69
C TYR A 186 -23.51 -7.96 -61.81
N GLU A 187 -24.82 -8.09 -61.96
CA GLU A 187 -25.74 -7.23 -62.72
C GLU A 187 -25.67 -7.24 -64.26
N VAL A 188 -26.37 -8.19 -64.89
CA VAL A 188 -27.30 -7.85 -65.97
C VAL A 188 -28.58 -8.65 -65.82
N ARG A 189 -29.57 -8.04 -65.14
CA ARG A 189 -30.96 -8.47 -65.19
C ARG A 189 -31.55 -8.04 -66.54
N MET A 190 -31.59 -9.01 -67.46
CA MET A 190 -32.47 -9.10 -68.64
C MET A 190 -33.05 -7.80 -69.24
N GLU A 191 -32.50 -7.37 -70.39
CA GLU A 191 -33.29 -6.80 -71.47
C GLU A 191 -32.97 -7.53 -72.78
N THR A 192 -33.86 -8.49 -73.06
CA THR A 192 -34.44 -8.88 -74.35
C THR A 192 -33.83 -8.38 -75.67
N VAL A 193 -33.59 -9.39 -76.53
CA VAL A 193 -33.87 -9.45 -77.98
C VAL A 193 -32.70 -9.21 -78.93
N THR A 194 -32.22 -10.37 -79.38
CA THR A 194 -31.49 -10.70 -80.61
C THR A 194 -31.94 -9.97 -81.88
N THR A 195 -31.00 -9.41 -82.63
CA THR A 195 -30.97 -9.55 -84.10
C THR A 195 -29.55 -9.42 -84.64
N MET A 196 -29.15 -10.38 -85.48
CA MET A 196 -27.88 -10.47 -86.21
C MET A 196 -27.85 -9.52 -87.41
N GLU A 197 -26.71 -8.88 -87.72
CA GLU A 197 -26.05 -8.86 -89.05
C GLU A 197 -24.88 -7.85 -89.17
N ASN A 198 -23.82 -8.31 -89.86
CA ASN A 198 -22.90 -7.61 -90.77
C ASN A 198 -21.87 -6.55 -90.31
N GLY A 199 -20.58 -6.90 -90.52
CA GLY A 199 -19.71 -6.16 -91.46
C GLY A 199 -18.72 -5.09 -90.93
N ILE A 200 -17.47 -5.51 -90.71
CA ILE A 200 -16.13 -4.85 -90.77
C ILE A 200 -16.05 -3.31 -90.99
N ALA A 201 -15.26 -2.59 -90.17
CA ALA A 201 -14.23 -1.61 -90.63
C ALA A 201 -13.32 -1.02 -89.50
N CYS A 202 -12.02 -1.31 -89.64
CA CYS A 202 -10.78 -0.51 -89.45
C CYS A 202 -10.48 0.38 -88.22
N ASP A 203 -9.38 0.00 -87.56
CA ASP A 203 -8.16 0.76 -87.19
C ASP A 203 -8.23 2.19 -86.63
N THR A 204 -7.65 2.34 -85.42
CA THR A 204 -6.55 3.29 -85.18
C THR A 204 -5.51 2.69 -84.22
N PHE A 205 -4.32 2.44 -84.77
CA PHE A 205 -3.05 2.25 -84.04
C PHE A 205 -2.52 3.58 -83.48
N TYR A 206 -1.51 3.48 -82.59
CA TYR A 206 -0.66 4.50 -81.94
C TYR A 206 -1.22 5.12 -80.64
N SER A 207 -0.49 5.26 -79.53
CA SER A 207 0.90 4.92 -79.20
C SER A 207 1.10 5.02 -77.68
N LYS A 208 1.79 4.00 -77.15
CA LYS A 208 2.73 3.95 -76.02
C LYS A 208 3.23 5.31 -75.49
N GLY A 209 3.32 5.43 -74.15
CA GLY A 209 4.04 6.50 -73.47
C GLY A 209 4.19 6.31 -71.96
N GLY A 210 4.73 5.17 -71.51
CA GLY A 210 5.11 4.97 -70.11
C GLY A 210 6.47 5.62 -69.82
N GLN A 211 6.52 6.57 -68.90
CA GLN A 211 7.75 7.16 -68.38
C GLN A 211 8.41 6.22 -67.35
N THR A 212 9.67 5.87 -67.57
CA THR A 212 10.55 5.26 -66.55
C THR A 212 11.60 6.28 -66.12
N ASN A 213 11.76 6.46 -64.81
CA ASN A 213 12.74 7.38 -64.22
C ASN A 213 14.15 6.75 -64.27
N GLU A 214 15.06 7.42 -64.98
CA GLU A 214 16.50 7.17 -64.93
C GLU A 214 17.10 7.82 -63.68
N ALA A 215 17.58 7.03 -62.73
CA ALA A 215 18.43 7.55 -61.65
C ALA A 215 19.30 6.46 -61.02
N TYR A 216 20.00 5.64 -61.83
CA TYR A 216 21.25 5.01 -61.38
C TYR A 216 22.16 4.82 -62.61
N VAL A 217 23.19 5.67 -62.68
CA VAL A 217 24.31 5.54 -63.61
C VAL A 217 25.13 4.33 -63.18
N GLN A 218 25.26 3.38 -64.09
CA GLN A 218 26.08 2.18 -63.96
C GLN A 218 27.49 2.53 -64.43
N ASP A 219 28.44 2.55 -63.49
CA ASP A 219 29.86 2.71 -63.80
C ASP A 219 30.37 1.51 -64.60
N LYS A 220 31.12 1.84 -65.66
CA LYS A 220 31.62 0.93 -66.69
C LYS A 220 32.73 0.01 -66.18
N ASP A 221 32.52 -1.28 -66.41
CA ASP A 221 33.43 -2.29 -66.95
C ASP A 221 34.94 -1.96 -66.97
N THR A 222 35.73 -2.79 -66.29
CA THR A 222 37.05 -3.23 -66.79
C THR A 222 37.32 -4.66 -66.33
N LEU A 223 37.06 -5.62 -67.23
CA LEU A 223 37.50 -7.01 -67.14
C LEU A 223 38.97 -7.10 -67.59
N THR A 224 39.85 -7.66 -66.77
CA THR A 224 41.16 -8.18 -67.19
C THR A 224 41.08 -9.69 -67.37
N PRO A 225 41.40 -10.24 -68.55
CA PRO A 225 41.63 -11.66 -68.75
C PRO A 225 43.13 -12.04 -68.81
N LEU A 226 43.40 -13.29 -68.43
CA LEU A 226 44.64 -14.10 -68.42
C LEU A 226 45.38 -14.19 -67.08
#